data_AF-A0A838PK63-F1
#
_entry.id   AF-A0A838PK63-F1
#
_cell.length_a   1.000
_cell.length_b   1.000
_cell.length_c   1.000
_cell.angle_alpha   90.00
_cell.angle_beta   90.00
_cell.angle_gamma   90.00
#
_symmetry.space_group_name_H-M   'P 1'
#
loop_
_entity.id
_entity.type
_entity.pdbx_description
1 polymer ?
#
loop_
_entity_poly.entity_id
_entity_poly.type
_entity_poly.pdbx_seq_one_letter_code
_entity_poly.pdbx_strand_id
1 'polypeptide(L)'
;RKGRRFGVRVRARGAGLRGVRLVLRNRRGKRVGRSAVVNLRAGKTRKVRVRVGRRLAPGRYRLRGTGVTAEGRVIAGARRVRVARR
;
A
#
# COMPACT_ATOMS: atom_id res chain seq x y z
N ARG A 1 -2.89 17.21 -14.45
CA ARG A 1 -1.75 16.24 -14.38
C ARG A 1 -2.24 14.90 -13.80
N LYS A 2 -2.38 13.85 -14.62
CA LYS A 2 -2.82 12.50 -14.18
C LYS A 2 -1.81 11.93 -13.17
N GLY A 3 -2.28 11.59 -11.96
CA GLY A 3 -1.46 11.05 -10.88
C GLY A 3 -0.78 9.72 -11.22
N ARG A 4 0.48 9.55 -10.80
CA ARG A 4 1.27 8.32 -11.03
C ARG A 4 0.70 7.17 -10.18
N ARG A 5 0.56 5.98 -10.77
CA ARG A 5 0.13 4.76 -10.06
C ARG A 5 1.34 3.92 -9.70
N PHE A 6 1.41 3.44 -8.47
CA PHE A 6 2.46 2.50 -8.02
C PHE A 6 1.83 1.13 -7.79
N GLY A 7 2.39 0.10 -8.41
CA GLY A 7 1.99 -1.28 -8.17
C GLY A 7 2.75 -1.87 -6.98
N VAL A 8 2.03 -2.42 -6.02
CA VAL A 8 2.59 -3.07 -4.84
C VAL A 8 2.03 -4.49 -4.78
N ARG A 9 2.89 -5.49 -4.58
CA ARG A 9 2.43 -6.86 -4.29
C ARG A 9 2.14 -6.99 -2.81
N VAL A 10 0.93 -7.45 -2.48
CA VAL A 10 0.52 -7.83 -1.13
C VAL A 10 0.34 -9.33 -1.13
N ARG A 11 0.88 -10.03 -0.14
CA ARG A 11 0.76 -11.49 0.01
C ARG A 11 0.11 -11.80 1.35
N ALA A 12 -0.97 -12.59 1.30
CA ALA A 12 -1.57 -13.23 2.45
C ALA A 12 -0.90 -14.59 2.62
N ARG A 13 -0.07 -14.77 3.66
CA ARG A 13 0.68 -16.02 3.85
C ARG A 13 -0.17 -17.09 4.53
N GLY A 14 -0.42 -16.95 5.83
CA GLY A 14 -1.14 -17.94 6.64
C GLY A 14 -2.64 -17.72 6.81
N ALA A 15 -3.14 -16.49 6.59
CA ALA A 15 -4.55 -16.17 6.76
C ALA A 15 -5.04 -15.24 5.64
N GLY A 16 -6.34 -15.34 5.31
CA GLY A 16 -7.00 -14.40 4.41
C GLY A 16 -7.00 -13.00 5.03
N LEU A 17 -6.85 -11.98 4.19
CA LEU A 17 -6.88 -10.58 4.60
C LEU A 17 -8.10 -9.88 3.99
N ARG A 18 -8.93 -9.31 4.85
CA ARG A 18 -10.06 -8.47 4.49
C ARG A 18 -9.71 -7.00 4.71
N GLY A 19 -10.35 -6.12 3.95
CA GLY A 19 -10.24 -4.68 4.17
C GLY A 19 -8.83 -4.12 3.92
N VAL A 20 -8.02 -4.77 3.08
CA VAL A 20 -6.62 -4.36 2.90
C VAL A 20 -6.54 -3.00 2.23
N ARG A 21 -5.88 -2.05 2.89
CA ARG A 21 -5.66 -0.70 2.40
C ARG A 21 -4.20 -0.31 2.47
N LEU A 22 -3.69 0.25 1.37
CA LEU A 22 -2.34 0.78 1.31
C LEU A 22 -2.36 2.31 1.30
N VAL A 23 -1.48 2.91 2.08
CA VAL A 23 -1.31 4.36 2.22
C VAL A 23 0.16 4.71 2.01
N LEU A 24 0.43 5.61 1.07
CA LEU A 24 1.76 6.15 0.83
C LEU A 24 1.93 7.47 1.58
N ARG A 25 3.02 7.59 2.34
CA ARG A 25 3.38 8.79 3.12
C ARG A 25 4.75 9.31 2.70
N ASN A 26 4.92 10.62 2.71
CA ASN A 26 6.22 11.26 2.49
C ASN A 26 7.11 11.21 3.75
N ARG A 27 8.32 11.77 3.67
CA ARG A 27 9.28 11.83 4.80
C ARG A 27 8.72 12.57 6.03
N ARG A 28 7.83 13.55 5.82
CA ARG A 28 7.12 14.30 6.89
C ARG A 28 5.87 13.56 7.42
N GLY A 29 5.65 12.31 7.02
CA GLY A 29 4.48 11.52 7.44
C GLY A 29 3.15 11.88 6.75
N LYS A 30 3.12 12.90 5.89
CA LYS A 30 1.90 13.33 5.17
C LYS A 30 1.46 12.29 4.15
N ARG A 31 0.16 11.98 4.12
CA ARG A 31 -0.45 11.09 3.12
C ARG A 31 -0.38 11.72 1.74
N VAL A 32 0.23 11.01 0.80
CA VAL A 32 0.37 11.43 -0.61
C VAL A 32 -0.37 10.53 -1.59
N GLY A 33 -0.69 9.29 -1.19
CA GLY A 33 -1.44 8.35 -2.01
C GLY A 33 -2.17 7.30 -1.19
N ARG A 34 -3.19 6.68 -1.80
CA ARG A 34 -3.96 5.59 -1.23
C ARG A 34 -4.36 4.57 -2.30
N SER A 35 -4.50 3.31 -1.91
CA SER A 35 -5.14 2.29 -2.75
C SER A 35 -6.65 2.26 -2.53
N ALA A 36 -7.34 1.55 -3.42
CA ALA A 36 -8.65 0.97 -3.11
C ALA A 36 -8.51 -0.09 -2.00
N VAL A 37 -9.62 -0.40 -1.35
CA VAL A 37 -9.73 -1.52 -0.41
C VAL A 37 -9.80 -2.82 -1.20
N VAL A 38 -9.07 -3.84 -0.77
CA VAL A 38 -9.07 -5.16 -1.44
C VAL A 38 -9.10 -6.29 -0.42
N ASN A 39 -9.69 -7.40 -0.82
CA ASN A 39 -9.64 -8.66 -0.07
C ASN A 39 -8.65 -9.62 -0.75
N LEU A 40 -7.93 -10.40 0.05
CA LEU A 40 -6.99 -11.44 -0.36
C LEU A 40 -7.33 -12.74 0.37
N ARG A 41 -7.45 -13.85 -0.36
CA ARG A 41 -7.57 -15.18 0.24
C ARG A 41 -6.23 -15.65 0.80
N ALA A 42 -6.25 -16.58 1.75
CA ALA A 42 -5.05 -17.20 2.31
C ALA A 42 -4.16 -17.80 1.20
N GLY A 43 -2.84 -17.73 1.37
CA GLY A 43 -1.85 -18.17 0.38
C GLY A 43 -1.76 -17.33 -0.90
N LYS A 44 -2.68 -16.39 -1.15
CA LYS A 44 -2.72 -15.64 -2.41
C LYS A 44 -1.90 -14.34 -2.35
N THR A 45 -1.38 -13.95 -3.52
CA THR A 45 -0.70 -12.67 -3.75
C THR A 45 -1.55 -11.82 -4.69
N ARG A 46 -1.71 -10.53 -4.37
CA ARG A 46 -2.44 -9.57 -5.20
C ARG A 46 -1.60 -8.33 -5.47
N LYS A 47 -1.60 -7.86 -6.71
CA LYS A 47 -1.04 -6.55 -7.09
C LYS A 47 -2.06 -5.46 -6.81
N VAL A 48 -1.75 -4.58 -5.86
CA VAL A 48 -2.58 -3.45 -5.45
C VAL A 48 -1.99 -2.17 -6.03
N ARG A 49 -2.83 -1.34 -6.64
CA ARG A 49 -2.43 -0.04 -7.20
C ARG A 49 -2.67 1.06 -6.17
N VAL A 50 -1.61 1.82 -5.87
CA VAL A 50 -1.68 3.03 -5.06
C VAL A 50 -1.80 4.22 -6.00
N ARG A 51 -2.90 4.98 -5.87
CA ARG A 51 -3.12 6.23 -6.62
C ARG A 51 -2.54 7.39 -5.82
N VAL A 52 -1.70 8.19 -6.46
CA VAL A 52 -1.12 9.39 -5.88
C VAL A 52 -1.79 10.61 -6.51
N GLY A 53 -2.24 11.55 -5.68
CA GLY A 53 -2.99 12.72 -6.16
C GLY A 53 -2.13 13.78 -6.87
N ARG A 54 -0.81 13.79 -6.63
CA ARG A 54 0.14 14.75 -7.21
C ARG A 54 1.42 14.03 -7.68
N ARG A 55 2.25 14.71 -8.47
CA ARG A 55 3.59 14.20 -8.84
C ARG A 55 4.39 14.00 -7.54
N LEU A 56 4.98 12.82 -7.36
CA LEU A 56 5.90 12.58 -6.26
C LEU A 56 7.24 13.24 -6.60
N ALA A 57 7.77 14.01 -5.65
CA ALA A 57 9.14 14.45 -5.70
C ALA A 57 10.08 13.23 -5.62
N PRO A 58 11.28 13.29 -6.21
CA PRO A 58 12.31 12.31 -5.94
C PRO A 58 12.59 12.21 -4.44
N GLY A 59 12.80 11.00 -3.93
CA GLY A 59 13.11 10.80 -2.51
C GLY A 59 12.54 9.52 -1.91
N ARG A 60 12.57 9.46 -0.57
CA ARG A 60 12.11 8.31 0.22
C ARG A 60 10.68 8.53 0.72
N TYR A 61 9.87 7.49 0.54
CA TYR A 61 8.48 7.41 0.97
C TYR A 61 8.26 6.16 1.81
N ARG A 62 7.23 6.16 2.65
CA ARG A 62 6.82 5.01 3.45
C ARG A 62 5.45 4.55 2.99
N LEU A 63 5.38 3.32 2.49
CA LEU A 63 4.13 2.64 2.21
C LEU A 63 3.70 1.88 3.45
N ARG A 64 2.50 2.13 3.96
CA ARG A 64 1.88 1.35 5.03
C ARG A 64 0.70 0.58 4.48
N GLY A 65 0.56 -0.67 4.88
CA GLY A 65 -0.60 -1.50 4.61
C GLY A 65 -1.27 -1.91 5.91
N THR A 66 -2.60 -1.92 5.92
CA THR A 66 -3.41 -2.43 7.04
C THR A 66 -4.46 -3.37 6.47
N GLY A 67 -4.82 -4.41 7.22
CA GLY A 67 -5.90 -5.33 6.90
C GLY A 67 -6.35 -6.08 8.15
N VAL A 68 -7.39 -6.88 8.03
CA VAL A 68 -7.96 -7.67 9.13
C VAL A 68 -8.02 -9.12 8.69
N THR A 69 -7.65 -10.06 9.57
CA THR A 69 -7.79 -11.49 9.27
C THR A 69 -9.25 -11.95 9.40
N ALA A 70 -9.55 -13.21 9.07
CA ALA A 70 -10.89 -13.76 9.27
C ALA A 70 -11.26 -13.81 10.76
N GLU A 71 -10.27 -13.99 11.63
CA GLU A 71 -10.38 -14.05 13.09
C GLU A 71 -10.45 -12.66 13.74
N GLY A 72 -10.61 -11.59 12.95
CA GLY A 72 -10.72 -10.22 13.46
C GLY A 72 -9.40 -9.55 13.85
N ARG A 73 -8.25 -10.20 13.66
CA ARG A 73 -6.95 -9.62 14.03
C ARG A 73 -6.51 -8.56 13.04
N VAL A 74 -6.17 -7.37 13.54
CA VAL A 74 -5.63 -6.28 12.71
C VAL A 74 -4.14 -6.56 12.42
N ILE A 75 -3.79 -6.60 11.14
CA ILE A 75 -2.42 -6.74 10.67
C ILE A 75 -1.98 -5.44 10.00
N ALA A 76 -0.81 -4.96 10.38
CA ALA A 76 -0.17 -3.81 9.76
C ALA A 76 1.24 -4.16 9.26
N GLY A 77 1.62 -3.58 8.13
CA GLY A 77 2.96 -3.72 7.56
C GLY A 77 3.43 -2.41 6.94
N ALA A 78 4.75 -2.23 6.85
CA ALA A 78 5.32 -1.05 6.20
C ALA A 78 6.53 -1.39 5.33
N ARG A 79 6.68 -0.67 4.23
CA ARG A 79 7.82 -0.78 3.31
C ARG A 79 8.33 0.60 2.92
N ARG A 80 9.65 0.78 2.86
CA ARG A 80 10.28 1.99 2.29
C ARG A 80 10.27 1.92 0.77
N VAL A 81 9.91 3.02 0.11
CA VAL A 81 9.85 3.15 -1.35
C VAL A 81 10.72 4.34 -1.75
N ARG A 82 11.63 4.15 -2.70
CA ARG A 82 12.44 5.23 -3.28
C ARG A 82 11.86 5.63 -4.63
N VAL A 83 11.60 6.92 -4.82
CA VAL A 83 11.22 7.50 -6.11
C VAL A 83 12.48 8.14 -6.68
N ALA A 84 12.95 7.63 -7.81
CA ALA A 84 14.06 8.22 -8.55
C ALA A 84 13.60 9.46 -9.34
N ARG A 85 14.54 10.39 -9.55
CA ARG A 85 14.38 11.46 -10.54
C ARG A 85 14.40 10.75 -11.91
N ARG A 86 13.33 10.95 -12.68
CA ARG A 86 13.30 10.63 -14.12
C ARG A 86 13.48 11.96 -14.83
#